data_AF-A0A7V8Y917-F1
#
_entry.id   AF-A0A7V8Y917-F1
#
_cell.length_a   1.000
_cell.length_b   1.000
_cell.length_c   1.000
_cell.angle_alpha   90.00
_cell.angle_beta   90.00
_cell.angle_gamma   90.00
#
_symmetry.space_group_name_H-M   'P 1'
#
loop_
_entity.id
_entity.type
_entity.pdbx_description
1 polymer ?
#
loop_
_entity_poly.entity_id
_entity_poly.type
_entity_poly.pdbx_seq_one_letter_code
_entity_poly.pdbx_strand_id
1 'polypeptide(L)' 'MEADGTGDPSLENETSGTPRSLATLPWPRQQIGKRAFLPKNLVIVESPAKAKTIERYMGKDYRVLASMGHVRDLPKSD' A
#
# COMPACT_ATOMS: atom_id res chain seq x y z
N MET A 1 -33.05 -27.52 -62.06
CA MET A 1 -33.10 -28.08 -60.71
C MET A 1 -31.96 -27.47 -59.93
N GLU A 2 -32.33 -26.73 -58.88
CA GLU A 2 -31.60 -26.41 -57.64
C GLU A 2 -30.08 -26.68 -57.60
N ALA A 3 -29.31 -25.62 -57.37
CA ALA A 3 -28.05 -25.66 -56.63
C ALA A 3 -27.80 -24.28 -55.99
N ASP A 4 -28.56 -24.04 -54.93
CA ASP A 4 -28.16 -23.49 -53.62
C ASP A 4 -26.73 -22.95 -53.44
N GLY A 5 -26.65 -21.69 -52.98
CA GLY A 5 -25.68 -21.19 -51.98
C GLY A 5 -24.21 -21.02 -52.41
N THR A 6 -23.39 -20.12 -51.90
CA THR A 6 -23.45 -19.15 -50.80
C THR A 6 -22.18 -18.30 -50.90
N GLY A 7 -22.26 -16.98 -50.68
CA GLY A 7 -21.09 -16.15 -50.37
C GLY A 7 -21.07 -14.79 -51.07
N ASP A 8 -21.88 -13.86 -50.60
CA ASP A 8 -21.74 -12.44 -50.92
C ASP A 8 -20.68 -11.80 -49.99
N PRO A 9 -19.55 -11.27 -50.51
CA PRO A 9 -18.53 -10.59 -49.74
C PRO A 9 -18.90 -9.11 -49.60
N SER A 10 -19.92 -8.82 -48.79
CA SER A 10 -20.32 -7.45 -48.49
C SER A 10 -19.86 -7.06 -47.09
N LEU A 11 -18.79 -6.26 -47.01
CA LEU A 11 -18.76 -4.97 -46.29
C LEU A 11 -17.32 -4.45 -46.13
N GLU A 12 -16.85 -3.92 -47.25
CA GLU A 12 -16.17 -2.63 -47.30
C GLU A 12 -16.92 -1.54 -46.50
N ASN A 13 -16.25 -0.89 -45.55
CA ASN A 13 -15.94 0.54 -45.68
C ASN A 13 -15.04 1.05 -44.55
N GLU A 14 -13.89 1.55 -44.97
CA GLU A 14 -13.05 2.43 -44.18
C GLU A 14 -13.64 3.84 -44.26
N THR A 15 -13.96 4.46 -43.12
CA THR A 15 -14.09 5.92 -43.04
C THR A 15 -13.23 6.46 -41.91
N SER A 16 -12.08 6.98 -42.34
CA SER A 16 -11.35 8.14 -41.82
C SER A 16 -11.91 8.80 -40.55
N GLY A 17 -11.13 8.75 -39.47
CA GLY A 17 -11.36 9.55 -38.27
C GLY A 17 -10.35 9.27 -37.15
N THR A 18 -9.10 9.70 -37.29
CA THR A 18 -8.27 10.05 -36.12
C THR A 18 -8.48 11.55 -35.84
N PRO A 19 -8.39 12.06 -34.59
CA PRO A 19 -7.67 11.49 -33.44
C PRO A 19 -8.31 11.68 -32.05
N ARG A 20 -7.95 10.84 -31.08
CA ARG A 20 -7.41 11.31 -29.78
C ARG A 20 -7.03 10.13 -28.89
N SER A 21 -5.73 10.00 -28.69
CA SER A 21 -5.09 9.62 -27.44
C SER A 21 -5.76 8.50 -26.63
N LEU A 22 -5.51 7.26 -27.02
CA LEU A 22 -5.27 6.22 -26.02
C LEU A 22 -3.77 5.92 -26.04
N ALA A 23 -2.97 6.94 -25.71
CA ALA A 23 -1.70 6.64 -25.08
C ALA A 23 -2.07 5.91 -23.80
N THR A 24 -1.94 4.58 -23.82
CA THR A 24 -1.91 3.75 -22.61
C THR A 24 -0.74 4.24 -21.78
N LEU A 25 -0.98 5.31 -21.02
CA LEU A 25 0.01 5.83 -20.10
C LEU A 25 0.19 4.74 -19.06
N PRO A 26 1.40 4.14 -18.93
CA PRO A 26 1.67 3.32 -17.78
C PRO A 26 1.39 4.21 -16.57
N TRP A 27 0.59 3.68 -15.66
CA TRP A 27 0.23 4.31 -14.41
C TRP A 27 1.42 5.08 -13.85
N PRO A 28 1.24 6.30 -13.31
CA PRO A 28 2.33 6.98 -12.66
C PRO A 28 2.75 6.05 -11.53
N ARG A 29 3.90 5.38 -11.73
CA ARG A 29 4.53 4.59 -10.69
C ARG A 29 4.84 5.62 -9.64
N GLN A 30 3.97 5.72 -8.64
CA GLN A 30 4.17 6.56 -7.49
C GLN A 30 5.59 6.25 -7.06
N GLN A 31 6.46 7.24 -7.18
CA GLN A 31 7.79 7.15 -6.64
C GLN A 31 7.55 6.80 -5.19
N ILE A 32 7.83 5.55 -4.81
CA ILE A 32 7.73 5.07 -3.44
C ILE A 32 8.75 5.93 -2.72
N GLY A 33 8.26 7.08 -2.23
CA GLY A 33 9.04 8.09 -1.56
C GLY A 33 9.78 7.34 -0.49
N LYS A 34 11.11 7.41 -0.56
CA LYS A 34 12.10 6.87 0.38
C LYS A 34 11.37 6.49 1.65
N ARG A 35 11.12 5.19 1.88
CA ARG A 35 10.36 4.72 3.06
C ARG A 35 10.94 5.53 4.21
N ALA A 36 10.15 6.47 4.75
CA ALA A 36 10.62 7.30 5.85
C ALA A 36 11.21 6.32 6.85
N PHE A 37 12.41 6.61 7.37
CA PHE A 37 13.15 5.65 8.18
C PHE A 37 12.37 5.43 9.49
N LEU A 38 11.36 4.58 9.39
CA LEU A 38 10.50 4.20 10.47
C LEU A 38 11.26 3.12 11.21
N PRO A 39 11.41 3.25 12.54
CA PRO A 39 12.05 2.22 13.34
C PRO A 39 11.34 0.90 13.08
N LYS A 40 12.12 -0.12 12.72
CA LYS A 40 11.58 -1.44 12.33
C LYS A 40 11.01 -2.18 13.54
N ASN A 41 11.48 -1.84 14.74
CA ASN A 41 11.21 -2.56 15.97
C ASN A 41 10.59 -1.63 17.03
N LEU A 42 9.58 -2.12 17.74
CA LEU A 42 8.93 -1.44 18.87
C LEU A 42 9.27 -2.18 20.16
N VAL A 43 9.72 -1.43 21.18
CA VAL A 43 10.00 -1.94 22.52
C VAL A 43 9.13 -1.18 23.51
N ILE A 44 8.38 -1.91 24.34
CA ILE A 44 7.53 -1.33 25.38
C ILE A 44 8.11 -1.66 26.75
N VAL A 45 8.19 -0.65 27.61
CA VAL A 45 8.73 -0.78 28.97
C VAL A 45 7.76 -0.24 30.01
N GLU A 46 7.94 -0.60 31.27
CA GLU A 46 7.07 -0.19 32.40
C GLU A 46 7.10 1.34 32.64
N SER A 47 8.30 1.92 32.72
CA SER A 47 8.49 3.29 33.19
C SER A 47 9.21 4.19 32.18
N PRO A 48 8.93 5.51 32.18
CA PRO A 48 9.55 6.45 31.24
C PRO A 48 11.05 6.61 31.47
N ALA A 49 11.54 6.44 32.70
CA ALA A 49 12.97 6.47 33.01
C ALA A 49 13.72 5.30 32.37
N LYS A 50 13.13 4.10 32.35
CA LYS A 50 13.68 2.93 31.65
C LYS A 50 13.71 3.17 30.13
N ALA A 51 12.64 3.74 29.57
CA ALA A 51 12.57 4.03 28.12
C ALA A 51 13.72 4.93 27.66
N LYS A 52 13.95 6.06 28.37
CA LYS A 52 15.05 6.99 28.09
C LYS A 52 16.43 6.34 28.20
N THR A 53 16.58 5.34 29.06
CA THR A 53 17.85 4.65 29.25
C THR A 53 18.10 3.63 28.14
N ILE A 54 17.09 2.81 27.82
CA ILE A 54 17.19 1.78 26.78
C ILE A 54 17.32 2.37 25.38
N GLU A 55 16.63 3.49 25.10
CA GLU A 55 16.71 4.20 23.82
C GLU A 55 18.15 4.63 23.49
N ARG A 56 18.94 5.03 24.50
CA ARG A 56 20.37 5.38 24.31
C ARG A 56 21.22 4.19 23.89
N TYR A 57 20.85 2.97 24.27
CA TYR A 57 21.61 1.76 23.96
C TYR A 57 21.19 1.10 22.64
N MET A 58 19.92 1.21 22.23
CA MET A 58 19.39 0.51 21.05
C MET A 58 19.52 1.30 19.73
N GLY A 59 19.60 2.63 19.80
CA GLY A 59 19.78 3.47 18.61
C GLY A 59 18.51 3.67 17.77
N LYS A 60 18.68 4.22 16.55
CA LYS A 60 17.59 4.79 15.73
C LYS A 60 16.65 3.77 15.06
N ASP A 61 17.02 2.50 15.07
CA ASP A 61 16.21 1.41 14.48
C ASP A 61 15.06 0.95 15.39
N TYR A 62 15.07 1.39 16.65
CA TYR A 62 14.11 1.01 17.67
C TYR A 62 13.29 2.20 18.13
N ARG A 63 11.98 1.99 18.30
CA ARG A 63 11.10 2.91 19.02
C ARG A 63 10.88 2.36 20.41
N VAL A 64 11.24 3.11 21.45
CA VAL A 64 11.03 2.70 22.83
C VAL A 64 9.92 3.54 23.46
N LEU A 65 8.86 2.90 23.95
CA LEU A 65 7.71 3.57 24.59
C LEU A 65 7.47 3.03 25.99
N ALA A 66 6.98 3.88 26.89
CA ALA A 66 6.58 3.47 28.23
C ALA A 66 5.08 3.17 28.30
N SER A 67 4.72 2.11 29.01
CA SER A 67 3.34 1.71 29.33
C SER A 67 2.73 2.53 30.47
N MET A 68 3.57 3.25 31.24
CA MET A 68 3.16 4.09 32.38
C MET A 68 2.45 3.28 33.49
N GLY A 69 2.82 2.01 33.67
CA GLY A 69 2.24 1.11 34.68
C GLY A 69 1.33 0.04 34.07
N HIS A 70 0.38 -0.44 34.87
CA HIS A 70 -0.53 -1.50 34.46
C HIS A 70 -1.57 -0.97 33.45
N VAL A 71 -1.66 -1.63 32.29
CA VAL A 71 -2.61 -1.27 31.22
C VAL A 71 -4.00 -1.83 31.51
N ARG A 72 -4.08 -2.96 32.22
CA ARG A 72 -5.32 -3.58 32.67
C ARG A 72 -5.15 -4.05 34.09
N ASP A 73 -6.23 -3.91 34.85
CA ASP A 73 -6.38 -4.46 36.18
C ASP A 73 -7.68 -5.25 36.24
N LEU A 74 -7.79 -6.13 37.22
CA LEU A 74 -9.02 -6.84 37.49
C LEU A 74 -10.09 -5.87 38.04
N PRO A 75 -11.39 -6.13 37.79
CA PRO A 75 -12.43 -5.38 38.47
C PRO A 75 -12.24 -5.52 39.98
N LYS A 76 -12.33 -4.40 40.71
CA LYS A 76 -12.27 -4.43 42.17
C LYS A 76 -13.46 -5.23 42.68
N SER A 77 -13.19 -6.20 43.55
CA SER A 77 -14.24 -6.89 44.27
C SER A 77 -14.91 -5.89 45.23
N ASP A 78 -16.21 -5.70 45.10
CA ASP A 78 -17.04 -4.99 46.08
C ASP A 78 -17.17 -5.79 47.39
#